data_AF-A0A535HBR1-F1
#
_entry.id   AF-A0A535HBR1-F1
#
_cell.length_a   1.000
_cell.length_b   1.000
_cell.length_c   1.000
_cell.angle_alpha   90.00
_cell.angle_beta   90.00
_cell.angle_gamma   90.00
#
_symmetry.space_group_name_H-M   'P 1'
#
loop_
_entity.id
_entity.type
_entity.pdbx_description
1 polymer ?
#
loop_
_entity_poly.entity_id
_entity_poly.type
_entity_poly.pdbx_seq_one_letter_code
_entity_poly.pdbx_strand_id
1 'polypeptide(L)'
;MTIALFIVLFLGGVAAVIAPLARRPVAWPADPTDQRDDVARAVSSLRDLEFARAAGTIAPADYQRLRATLERDAFVRRAPEARRAAPVRTLVLASLIAAIAVAVAVIYLPPAAGDRAPGETVTGTVPQIDALAATEARASANPGDLPTQLALADAYVRAGRPQDAIPRYQAVLAKDPNNVAALDGLGLILVASGSNDGAMVAADRVLAQRPKDPDALFVKGLALYGKQDWNGAVDAWTVYLDVGQYHFGAEMVRGLYADAKTKAGR
;
A
#
# COMPACT_ATOMS: atom_id res chain seq x y z
N MET A 1 29.73 -47.56 -11.84
CA MET A 1 28.32 -47.52 -12.29
C MET A 1 27.93 -46.05 -12.40
N THR A 2 27.76 -45.52 -13.62
CA THR A 2 27.69 -44.08 -13.88
C THR A 2 26.35 -43.48 -13.47
N ILE A 3 26.37 -42.22 -13.05
CA ILE A 3 25.22 -41.40 -12.61
C ILE A 3 24.05 -41.46 -13.62
N ALA A 4 24.36 -41.60 -14.91
CA ALA A 4 23.37 -41.75 -15.98
C ALA A 4 22.45 -42.98 -15.79
N LEU A 5 22.97 -44.11 -15.30
CA LEU A 5 22.17 -45.32 -15.07
C LEU A 5 21.17 -45.11 -13.92
N PHE A 6 21.57 -44.35 -12.90
CA PHE A 6 20.71 -44.01 -11.77
C PHE A 6 19.55 -43.09 -12.20
N ILE A 7 19.82 -42.12 -13.06
CA ILE A 7 18.81 -41.19 -13.60
C ILE A 7 17.78 -41.96 -14.45
N VAL A 8 18.24 -42.87 -15.30
CA VAL A 8 17.34 -43.66 -16.16
C VAL A 8 16.44 -44.59 -15.33
N LEU A 9 17.01 -45.28 -14.33
CA LEU A 9 16.24 -46.14 -13.44
C LEU A 9 15.26 -45.35 -12.56
N PHE A 10 15.67 -44.16 -12.10
CA PHE A 10 14.82 -43.28 -11.31
C PHE A 10 13.64 -42.72 -12.13
N LEU A 11 13.90 -42.24 -13.35
CA LEU A 11 12.85 -41.76 -14.25
C LEU A 11 11.87 -42.88 -14.66
N GLY A 12 12.38 -44.09 -14.89
CA GLY A 12 11.55 -45.26 -15.18
C GLY A 12 10.64 -45.66 -14.01
N GLY A 13 11.16 -45.61 -12.78
CA GLY A 13 10.38 -45.89 -11.56
C GLY A 13 9.28 -44.86 -11.32
N VAL A 14 9.57 -43.57 -11.54
CA VAL A 14 8.59 -42.48 -11.39
C VAL A 14 7.47 -42.59 -12.44
N ALA A 15 7.79 -42.92 -13.69
CA ALA A 15 6.80 -43.09 -14.74
C ALA A 15 5.85 -44.28 -14.48
N ALA A 16 6.35 -45.39 -13.94
CA ALA A 16 5.55 -46.57 -13.61
C ALA A 16 4.53 -46.31 -12.49
N VAL A 17 4.85 -45.41 -11.56
CA VAL A 17 3.95 -45.02 -10.45
C VAL A 17 2.91 -43.99 -10.89
N ILE A 18 3.24 -43.09 -11.82
CA ILE A 18 2.34 -42.02 -12.29
C ILE A 18 1.36 -42.51 -13.38
N ALA A 19 1.76 -43.46 -14.22
CA ALA A 19 0.96 -43.96 -15.34
C ALA A 19 -0.47 -44.45 -14.98
N PRO A 20 -0.71 -45.19 -13.87
CA PRO A 20 -2.07 -45.57 -13.49
C PRO A 20 -2.90 -44.43 -12.89
N LEU A 21 -2.29 -43.31 -12.45
CA LEU A 21 -3.01 -42.17 -11.85
C LEU A 21 -3.51 -41.14 -12.88
N ALA A 22 -2.92 -41.08 -14.08
CA ALA A 22 -3.28 -40.09 -15.11
C ALA A 22 -4.62 -40.36 -15.82
N ARG A 23 -5.26 -41.51 -15.58
CA ARG A 23 -6.48 -41.94 -16.30
C ARG A 23 -7.80 -41.51 -15.67
N ARG A 24 -7.82 -40.69 -14.61
CA ARG A 24 -9.07 -40.18 -14.02
C ARG A 24 -9.12 -38.64 -14.11
N PRO A 25 -10.13 -38.05 -14.76
CA PRO A 25 -10.26 -36.60 -14.84
C PRO A 25 -10.48 -36.03 -13.43
N VAL A 26 -9.57 -35.15 -13.02
CA VAL A 26 -9.67 -34.39 -11.77
C VAL A 26 -10.69 -33.28 -12.00
N ALA A 27 -11.86 -33.37 -11.35
CA ALA A 27 -12.83 -32.29 -11.34
C ALA A 27 -12.28 -31.15 -10.47
N TRP A 28 -11.94 -30.02 -11.10
CA TRP A 28 -11.54 -28.81 -10.38
C TRP A 28 -12.75 -28.26 -9.63
N PRO A 29 -12.63 -27.88 -8.35
CA PRO A 29 -13.68 -27.16 -7.65
C PRO A 29 -13.88 -25.80 -8.34
N ALA A 30 -15.13 -25.43 -8.62
CA ALA A 30 -15.45 -24.09 -9.09
C ALA A 30 -14.93 -23.06 -8.09
N ASP A 31 -14.45 -21.92 -8.59
CA ASP A 31 -13.94 -20.82 -7.78
C ASP A 31 -14.97 -20.43 -6.71
N PRO A 32 -14.65 -20.44 -5.40
CA PRO A 32 -15.58 -20.01 -4.39
C PRO A 32 -15.96 -18.56 -4.68
N THR A 33 -17.23 -18.34 -5.03
CA THR A 33 -17.79 -17.00 -5.25
C THR A 33 -17.46 -16.12 -4.05
N ASP A 34 -16.82 -14.97 -4.31
CA ASP A 34 -16.34 -14.07 -3.26
C ASP A 34 -17.50 -13.66 -2.36
N GLN A 35 -17.42 -14.02 -1.09
CA GLN A 35 -18.42 -13.70 -0.08
C GLN A 35 -18.63 -12.19 0.05
N ARG A 36 -17.65 -11.37 -0.35
CA ARG A 36 -17.77 -9.90 -0.40
C ARG A 36 -18.77 -9.44 -1.45
N ASP A 37 -18.84 -10.13 -2.59
CA ASP A 37 -19.76 -9.79 -3.69
C ASP A 37 -21.21 -10.13 -3.33
N ASP A 38 -21.42 -11.19 -2.55
CA ASP A 38 -22.76 -11.59 -2.08
C ASP A 38 -23.33 -10.57 -1.07
N VAL A 39 -22.50 -10.10 -0.14
CA VAL A 39 -22.90 -9.09 0.84
C VAL A 39 -23.16 -7.75 0.16
N ALA A 40 -22.32 -7.35 -0.80
CA ALA A 40 -22.51 -6.12 -1.56
C ALA A 40 -23.84 -6.14 -2.33
N ARG A 41 -24.18 -7.26 -2.98
CA ARG A 41 -25.46 -7.44 -3.69
C ARG A 41 -26.67 -7.40 -2.74
N ALA A 42 -26.55 -7.99 -1.55
CA ALA A 42 -27.63 -7.95 -0.56
C ALA A 42 -27.89 -6.53 -0.03
N VAL A 43 -26.83 -5.76 0.21
CA VAL A 43 -26.93 -4.36 0.65
C VAL A 43 -27.60 -3.49 -0.42
N SER A 44 -27.29 -3.69 -1.70
CA SER A 44 -28.00 -3.00 -2.79
C SER A 44 -29.48 -3.38 -2.84
N SER A 45 -29.83 -4.66 -2.74
CA SER A 45 -31.23 -5.11 -2.79
C SER A 45 -32.06 -4.60 -1.62
N LEU A 46 -31.47 -4.46 -0.42
CA LEU A 46 -32.15 -3.87 0.74
C LEU A 46 -32.43 -2.37 0.54
N ARG A 47 -31.48 -1.65 -0.05
CA ARG A 47 -31.64 -0.24 -0.38
C ARG A 47 -32.76 -0.02 -1.40
N ASP A 48 -32.83 -0.84 -2.43
CA ASP A 48 -33.89 -0.76 -3.44
C ASP A 48 -35.27 -1.06 -2.83
N LEU A 49 -35.34 -2.00 -1.89
CA LEU A 49 -36.57 -2.33 -1.16
C LEU A 49 -37.03 -1.16 -0.26
N GLU A 50 -36.10 -0.45 0.38
CA GLU A 50 -36.41 0.76 1.16
C GLU A 50 -36.95 1.89 0.29
N PHE A 51 -36.38 2.09 -0.90
CA PHE A 51 -36.90 3.06 -1.87
C PHE A 51 -38.32 2.71 -2.31
N ALA A 52 -38.60 1.43 -2.60
CA ALA A 52 -39.92 0.99 -3.01
C ALA A 52 -40.96 1.14 -1.88
N ARG A 53 -40.58 0.90 -0.61
CA ARG A 53 -41.42 1.24 0.54
C ARG A 53 -41.68 2.74 0.65
N ALA A 54 -40.65 3.57 0.51
CA ALA A 54 -40.77 5.02 0.59
C ALA A 54 -41.65 5.60 -0.53
N ALA A 55 -41.62 4.99 -1.71
CA ALA A 55 -42.48 5.31 -2.83
C ALA A 55 -43.92 4.78 -2.68
N GLY A 56 -44.23 4.02 -1.62
CA GLY A 56 -45.55 3.44 -1.37
C GLY A 56 -45.94 2.31 -2.33
N THR A 57 -44.99 1.75 -3.09
CA THR A 57 -45.26 0.71 -4.09
C THR A 57 -45.37 -0.70 -3.50
N ILE A 58 -45.03 -0.87 -2.22
CA ILE A 58 -45.06 -2.14 -1.50
C ILE A 58 -45.81 -1.98 -0.18
N ALA A 59 -46.69 -2.93 0.14
CA ALA A 59 -47.39 -2.95 1.41
C ALA A 59 -46.43 -3.17 2.60
N PRO A 60 -46.67 -2.58 3.78
CA PRO A 60 -45.78 -2.70 4.94
C PRO A 60 -45.53 -4.15 5.39
N ALA A 61 -46.53 -5.04 5.25
CA ALA A 61 -46.39 -6.45 5.60
C ALA A 61 -45.48 -7.22 4.64
N ASP A 62 -45.53 -6.90 3.35
CA ASP A 62 -44.69 -7.53 2.32
C ASP A 62 -43.26 -7.02 2.38
N TYR A 63 -43.07 -5.74 2.71
CA TYR A 63 -41.76 -5.15 2.99
C TYR A 63 -41.02 -5.92 4.09
N GLN A 64 -41.69 -6.19 5.22
CA GLN A 64 -41.07 -6.89 6.34
C GLN A 64 -40.69 -8.34 5.99
N ARG A 65 -41.52 -9.03 5.20
CA ARG A 65 -41.22 -10.39 4.73
C ARG A 65 -40.03 -10.44 3.77
N LEU A 66 -39.99 -9.53 2.80
CA LEU A 66 -38.93 -9.45 1.80
C LEU A 66 -37.59 -9.08 2.44
N ARG A 67 -37.60 -8.09 3.34
CA ARG A 67 -36.43 -7.68 4.11
C ARG A 67 -35.87 -8.84 4.93
N ALA A 68 -36.72 -9.53 5.70
CA ALA A 68 -36.29 -10.66 6.52
C ALA A 68 -35.69 -11.81 5.68
N THR A 69 -36.20 -12.02 4.46
CA THR A 69 -35.68 -13.04 3.53
C THR A 69 -34.30 -12.65 3.02
N LEU A 70 -34.12 -11.38 2.60
CA LEU A 70 -32.84 -10.85 2.12
C LEU A 70 -31.77 -10.83 3.23
N GLU A 71 -32.12 -10.39 4.44
CA GLU A 71 -31.22 -10.42 5.59
C GLU A 71 -30.84 -11.86 5.95
N ARG A 72 -31.80 -12.80 5.94
CA ARG A 72 -31.51 -14.21 6.21
C ARG A 72 -30.53 -14.76 5.17
N ASP A 73 -30.79 -14.57 3.88
CA ASP A 73 -29.98 -15.18 2.83
C ASP A 73 -28.58 -14.53 2.71
N ALA A 74 -28.45 -13.25 3.08
CA ALA A 74 -27.16 -12.55 3.12
C ALA A 74 -26.31 -12.84 4.36
N PHE A 75 -26.96 -13.10 5.51
CA PHE A 75 -26.29 -13.27 6.81
C PHE A 75 -26.36 -14.70 7.37
N VAL A 76 -26.86 -15.67 6.60
CA VAL A 76 -26.54 -17.08 6.86
C VAL A 76 -25.03 -17.20 6.75
N ARG A 77 -24.34 -17.20 7.89
CA ARG A 77 -22.98 -17.73 7.95
C ARG A 77 -23.11 -19.17 7.47
N ARG A 78 -22.77 -19.44 6.21
CA ARG A 78 -22.43 -20.81 5.82
C ARG A 78 -21.36 -21.21 6.82
N ALA A 79 -21.68 -22.20 7.66
CA ALA A 79 -20.68 -22.84 8.50
C ALA A 79 -19.49 -23.10 7.57
N PRO A 80 -18.26 -22.67 7.94
CA PRO A 80 -17.12 -22.79 7.06
C PRO A 80 -17.17 -24.21 6.55
N GLU A 81 -17.36 -24.38 5.23
CA GLU A 81 -17.41 -25.71 4.64
C GLU A 81 -16.20 -26.40 5.21
N ALA A 82 -16.41 -27.43 6.03
CA ALA A 82 -15.34 -28.09 6.74
C ALA A 82 -14.37 -28.45 5.63
N ARG A 83 -13.25 -27.70 5.53
CA ARG A 83 -12.31 -27.80 4.42
C ARG A 83 -12.03 -29.27 4.34
N ARG A 84 -12.61 -29.97 3.34
CA ARG A 84 -12.48 -31.42 3.29
C ARG A 84 -10.99 -31.64 3.25
N ALA A 85 -10.46 -32.23 4.32
CA ALA A 85 -9.03 -32.36 4.51
C ALA A 85 -8.49 -32.91 3.19
N ALA A 86 -7.55 -32.20 2.59
CA ALA A 86 -6.99 -32.58 1.31
C ALA A 86 -6.62 -34.07 1.44
N PRO A 87 -7.12 -34.97 0.57
CA PRO A 87 -6.95 -36.40 0.78
C PRO A 87 -5.46 -36.64 0.92
N VAL A 88 -5.01 -37.40 1.93
CA VAL A 88 -3.59 -37.58 2.31
C VAL A 88 -2.64 -37.71 1.11
N ARG A 89 -3.14 -38.32 0.03
CA ARG A 89 -2.53 -38.41 -1.32
C ARG A 89 -2.03 -37.07 -1.91
N THR A 90 -2.80 -35.99 -1.79
CA THR A 90 -2.43 -34.63 -2.25
C THR A 90 -1.35 -33.99 -1.39
N LEU A 91 -1.38 -34.22 -0.08
CA LEU A 91 -0.33 -33.75 0.84
C LEU A 91 0.99 -34.50 0.61
N VAL A 92 0.93 -35.81 0.36
CA VAL A 92 2.11 -36.62 0.04
C VAL A 92 2.70 -36.23 -1.33
N LEU A 93 1.87 -35.99 -2.33
CA LEU A 93 2.38 -35.57 -3.64
C LEU A 93 2.99 -34.16 -3.59
N ALA A 94 2.34 -33.22 -2.89
CA ALA A 94 2.85 -31.87 -2.70
C ALA A 94 4.15 -31.86 -1.88
N SER A 95 4.25 -32.68 -0.83
CA SER A 95 5.48 -32.79 -0.03
C SER A 95 6.62 -33.41 -0.83
N LEU A 96 6.35 -34.37 -1.71
CA LEU A 96 7.36 -34.98 -2.58
C LEU A 96 7.87 -33.97 -3.64
N ILE A 97 6.96 -33.21 -4.25
CA ILE A 97 7.32 -32.15 -5.21
C ILE A 97 8.15 -31.06 -4.53
N ALA A 98 7.74 -30.63 -3.33
CA ALA A 98 8.50 -29.65 -2.55
C ALA A 98 9.89 -30.17 -2.18
N ALA A 99 10.00 -31.44 -1.75
CA ALA A 99 11.29 -32.05 -1.41
C ALA A 99 12.22 -32.14 -2.64
N ILE A 100 11.69 -32.49 -3.81
CA ILE A 100 12.46 -32.53 -5.06
C ILE A 100 12.88 -31.12 -5.49
N ALA A 101 12.00 -30.13 -5.39
CA ALA A 101 12.33 -28.74 -5.71
C ALA A 101 13.44 -28.20 -4.80
N VAL A 102 13.40 -28.52 -3.50
CA VAL A 102 14.46 -28.16 -2.54
C VAL A 102 15.76 -28.89 -2.88
N ALA A 103 15.73 -30.19 -3.17
CA ALA A 103 16.92 -30.94 -3.54
C ALA A 103 17.57 -30.42 -4.84
N VAL A 104 16.75 -30.07 -5.84
CA VAL A 104 17.23 -29.45 -7.09
C VAL A 104 17.82 -28.07 -6.83
N ALA A 105 17.19 -27.25 -5.99
CA ALA A 105 17.72 -25.94 -5.61
C ALA A 105 19.07 -26.07 -4.87
N VAL A 106 19.22 -27.06 -3.97
CA VAL A 106 20.49 -27.29 -3.27
C VAL A 106 21.61 -27.74 -4.22
N ILE A 107 21.28 -28.53 -5.25
CA ILE A 107 22.30 -29.11 -6.15
C ILE A 107 22.68 -28.15 -7.29
N TYR A 108 21.73 -27.36 -7.81
CA TYR A 108 21.94 -26.56 -9.02
C TYR A 108 22.01 -25.05 -8.79
N LEU A 109 21.59 -24.54 -7.63
CA LEU A 109 21.75 -23.12 -7.32
C LEU A 109 23.15 -22.90 -6.72
N PRO A 110 24.00 -22.04 -7.30
CA PRO A 110 25.33 -21.79 -6.75
C PRO A 110 25.17 -21.19 -5.34
N PRO A 111 25.99 -21.62 -4.36
CA PRO A 111 25.96 -21.02 -3.03
C PRO A 111 26.53 -19.59 -3.15
N ALA A 112 25.66 -18.61 -3.36
CA ALA A 112 26.01 -17.19 -3.31
C ALA A 112 25.92 -16.64 -1.87
N ALA A 113 25.93 -17.51 -0.87
CA ALA A 113 25.97 -17.13 0.54
C ALA A 113 27.31 -17.60 1.09
N GLY A 114 28.24 -16.67 1.24
CA GLY A 114 29.55 -16.92 1.82
C GLY A 114 29.46 -17.60 3.19
N ASP A 115 30.46 -18.40 3.48
CA ASP A 115 30.63 -19.14 4.74
C ASP A 115 30.31 -18.27 5.95
N ARG A 116 29.32 -18.67 6.75
CA ARG A 116 29.08 -18.08 8.07
C ARG A 116 28.77 -19.14 9.11
N ALA A 117 29.40 -18.99 10.27
CA ALA A 117 29.10 -19.76 11.47
C ALA A 117 27.88 -19.15 12.21
N PRO A 118 27.06 -19.96 12.91
CA PRO A 118 25.93 -19.48 13.68
C PRO A 118 26.40 -18.64 14.89
N GLY A 119 25.94 -17.39 15.01
CA GLY A 119 26.08 -16.57 16.23
C GLY A 119 26.69 -15.18 16.09
N GLU A 120 27.17 -14.76 14.91
CA GLU A 120 27.64 -13.39 14.70
C GLU A 120 26.50 -12.39 14.49
N THR A 121 26.60 -11.23 15.15
CA THR A 121 25.70 -10.09 14.94
C THR A 121 25.94 -9.49 13.55
N VAL A 122 24.86 -9.28 12.80
CA VAL A 122 24.89 -8.71 11.45
C VAL A 122 25.39 -7.26 11.53
N THR A 123 26.68 -7.06 11.27
CA THR A 123 27.30 -5.75 11.03
C THR A 123 27.55 -5.52 9.54
N GLY A 124 26.75 -6.17 8.68
CA GLY A 124 26.70 -5.86 7.25
C GLY A 124 25.66 -4.80 6.99
N THR A 125 26.07 -3.62 6.53
CA THR A 125 25.17 -2.73 5.80
C THR A 125 24.57 -3.54 4.65
N VAL A 126 23.24 -3.67 4.61
CA VAL A 126 22.53 -4.12 3.41
C VAL A 126 23.11 -3.29 2.25
N PRO A 127 23.59 -3.88 1.15
CA PRO A 127 24.01 -3.09 0.01
C PRO A 127 22.75 -2.39 -0.50
N GLN A 128 22.57 -1.13 -0.09
CA GLN A 128 21.95 -0.15 -0.94
C GLN A 128 22.82 -0.18 -2.20
N ILE A 129 22.37 -0.89 -3.23
CA ILE A 129 22.60 -0.37 -4.58
C ILE A 129 22.07 1.05 -4.47
N ASP A 130 22.97 2.03 -4.31
CA ASP A 130 22.64 3.36 -3.85
C ASP A 130 21.51 3.90 -4.72
N ALA A 131 20.27 3.79 -4.24
CA ALA A 131 19.10 4.21 -5.00
C ALA A 131 19.24 5.71 -5.32
N LEU A 132 19.96 6.41 -4.45
CA LEU A 132 20.45 7.75 -4.68
C LEU A 132 21.47 7.83 -5.84
N ALA A 133 22.59 7.10 -5.80
CA ALA A 133 23.61 7.16 -6.87
C ALA A 133 23.05 6.77 -8.25
N ALA A 134 22.18 5.76 -8.31
CA ALA A 134 21.50 5.38 -9.56
C ALA A 134 20.54 6.48 -10.05
N THR A 135 19.94 7.26 -9.15
CA THR A 135 19.08 8.40 -9.49
C THR A 135 19.90 9.64 -9.86
N GLU A 136 21.03 9.88 -9.19
CA GLU A 136 22.01 10.92 -9.53
C GLU A 136 22.59 10.72 -10.93
N ALA A 137 22.96 9.49 -11.28
CA ALA A 137 23.44 9.15 -12.62
C ALA A 137 22.38 9.44 -13.70
N ARG A 138 21.12 9.05 -13.46
CA ARG A 138 20.00 9.32 -14.38
C ARG A 138 19.72 10.82 -14.52
N ALA A 139 19.71 11.55 -13.41
CA ALA A 139 19.50 12.99 -13.38
C ALA A 139 20.62 13.76 -14.09
N SER A 140 21.86 13.26 -14.00
CA SER A 140 23.02 13.83 -14.67
C SER A 140 23.00 13.58 -16.17
N ALA A 141 22.53 12.40 -16.59
CA ALA A 141 22.35 12.08 -18.00
C ALA A 141 21.22 12.91 -18.65
N ASN A 142 20.15 13.19 -17.89
CA ASN A 142 18.99 13.94 -18.37
C ASN A 142 18.62 15.11 -17.43
N PRO A 143 19.37 16.23 -17.45
CA PRO A 143 19.13 17.35 -16.52
C PRO A 143 17.78 18.05 -16.69
N GLY A 144 17.17 17.97 -17.88
CA GLY A 144 15.88 18.59 -18.18
C GLY A 144 14.66 17.72 -17.88
N ASP A 145 14.86 16.45 -17.49
CA ASP A 145 13.76 15.53 -17.20
C ASP A 145 13.18 15.80 -15.80
N LEU A 146 12.06 16.55 -15.74
CA LEU A 146 11.46 16.98 -14.48
C LEU A 146 11.10 15.81 -13.55
N PRO A 147 10.50 14.70 -14.02
CA PRO A 147 10.27 13.52 -13.20
C PRO A 147 11.54 12.95 -12.57
N THR A 148 12.66 12.88 -13.30
CA THR A 148 13.94 12.42 -12.74
C THR A 148 14.52 13.41 -11.73
N GLN A 149 14.42 14.72 -11.98
CA GLN A 149 14.85 15.74 -11.01
C GLN A 149 14.03 15.68 -9.72
N LEU A 150 12.71 15.47 -9.83
CA LEU A 150 11.82 15.29 -8.69
C LEU A 150 12.17 14.01 -7.91
N ALA A 151 12.35 12.88 -8.61
CA ALA A 151 12.76 11.62 -7.98
C ALA A 151 14.11 11.72 -7.26
N LEU A 152 15.04 12.51 -7.81
CA LEU A 152 16.32 12.81 -7.16
C LEU A 152 16.13 13.63 -5.89
N ALA A 153 15.27 14.66 -5.93
CA ALA A 153 14.93 15.46 -4.76
C ALA A 153 14.35 14.58 -3.63
N ASP A 154 13.39 13.71 -3.95
CA ASP A 154 12.81 12.78 -2.99
C ASP A 154 13.84 11.78 -2.44
N ALA A 155 14.77 11.33 -3.30
CA ALA A 155 15.85 10.44 -2.88
C ALA A 155 16.81 11.13 -1.89
N TYR A 156 17.13 12.41 -2.11
CA TYR A 156 17.92 13.18 -1.15
C TYR A 156 17.19 13.36 0.20
N VAL A 157 15.88 13.62 0.18
CA VAL A 157 15.09 13.69 1.43
C VAL A 157 15.13 12.37 2.19
N ARG A 158 14.89 11.23 1.51
CA ARG A 158 14.96 9.89 2.14
C ARG A 158 16.36 9.54 2.64
N ALA A 159 17.40 10.08 2.01
CA ALA A 159 18.78 9.91 2.44
C ALA A 159 19.18 10.83 3.61
N GLY A 160 18.25 11.61 4.17
CA GLY A 160 18.55 12.57 5.25
C GLY A 160 19.35 13.78 4.78
N ARG A 161 19.33 14.07 3.47
CA ARG A 161 20.05 15.19 2.84
C ARG A 161 19.09 16.24 2.26
N PRO A 162 18.19 16.84 3.07
CA PRO A 162 17.17 17.76 2.56
C PRO A 162 17.75 19.02 1.90
N GLN A 163 18.95 19.46 2.28
CA GLN A 163 19.61 20.61 1.66
C GLN A 163 19.98 20.36 0.19
N ASP A 164 20.33 19.12 -0.16
CA ASP A 164 20.62 18.74 -1.54
C ASP A 164 19.35 18.58 -2.39
N ALA A 165 18.19 18.38 -1.74
CA ALA A 165 16.89 18.26 -2.41
C ALA A 165 16.33 19.62 -2.86
N ILE A 166 16.54 20.69 -2.08
CA ILE A 166 16.04 22.05 -2.36
C ILE A 166 16.34 22.51 -3.80
N PRO A 167 17.59 22.52 -4.30
CA PRO A 167 17.88 22.99 -5.65
C PRO A 167 17.21 22.12 -6.73
N ARG A 168 16.94 20.84 -6.44
CA ARG A 168 16.25 19.94 -7.37
C ARG A 168 14.77 20.24 -7.44
N TYR A 169 14.10 20.44 -6.32
CA TYR A 169 12.71 20.93 -6.30
C TYR A 169 12.57 22.30 -6.97
N GLN A 170 13.50 23.22 -6.70
CA GLN A 170 13.50 24.54 -7.34
C GLN A 170 13.69 24.46 -8.85
N ALA A 171 14.54 23.55 -9.35
CA ALA A 171 14.71 23.33 -10.79
C ALA A 171 13.42 22.81 -11.44
N VAL A 172 12.69 21.91 -10.77
CA VAL A 172 11.36 21.46 -11.23
C VAL A 172 10.39 22.64 -11.27
N LEU A 173 10.31 23.42 -10.19
CA LEU A 173 9.40 24.57 -10.07
C LEU A 173 9.74 25.73 -11.03
N ALA A 174 10.98 25.84 -11.48
CA ALA A 174 11.36 26.81 -12.50
C ALA A 174 10.79 26.46 -13.90
N LYS A 175 10.46 25.19 -14.15
CA LYS A 175 9.90 24.70 -15.42
C LYS A 175 8.41 24.42 -15.34
N ASP A 176 7.97 23.87 -14.22
CA ASP A 176 6.56 23.66 -13.88
C ASP A 176 6.27 24.32 -12.52
N PRO A 177 5.90 25.61 -12.51
CA PRO A 177 5.69 26.34 -11.28
C PRO A 177 4.66 25.66 -10.37
N ASN A 178 3.65 25.01 -10.93
CA ASN A 178 2.50 24.52 -10.17
C ASN A 178 2.62 23.03 -9.83
N ASN A 179 3.81 22.44 -10.01
CA ASN A 179 4.09 21.05 -9.68
C ASN A 179 3.84 20.77 -8.20
N VAL A 180 2.74 20.08 -7.90
CA VAL A 180 2.30 19.84 -6.51
C VAL A 180 3.32 19.07 -5.71
N ALA A 181 3.87 17.97 -6.26
CA ALA A 181 4.87 17.17 -5.56
C ALA A 181 6.14 17.96 -5.20
N ALA A 182 6.61 18.84 -6.10
CA ALA A 182 7.77 19.69 -5.80
C ALA A 182 7.45 20.79 -4.77
N LEU A 183 6.23 21.35 -4.81
CA LEU A 183 5.76 22.33 -3.81
C LEU A 183 5.63 21.69 -2.43
N ASP A 184 5.08 20.48 -2.33
CA ASP A 184 4.90 19.76 -1.08
C ASP A 184 6.25 19.37 -0.47
N GLY A 185 7.13 18.78 -1.27
CA GLY A 185 8.48 18.39 -0.85
C GLY A 185 9.31 19.58 -0.38
N LEU A 186 9.27 20.71 -1.11
CA LEU A 186 9.94 21.94 -0.70
C LEU A 186 9.28 22.56 0.54
N GLY A 187 7.95 22.58 0.61
CA GLY A 187 7.18 23.12 1.73
C GLY A 187 7.52 22.44 3.05
N LEU A 188 7.61 21.11 3.05
CA LEU A 188 8.02 20.33 4.23
C LEU A 188 9.45 20.66 4.69
N ILE A 189 10.39 20.78 3.76
CA ILE A 189 11.77 21.18 4.07
C ILE A 189 11.80 22.60 4.66
N LEU A 190 11.01 23.52 4.10
CA LEU A 190 10.94 24.90 4.57
C LEU A 190 10.39 24.98 6.01
N VAL A 191 9.32 24.25 6.33
CA VAL A 191 8.82 24.13 7.72
C VAL A 191 9.91 23.60 8.64
N ALA A 192 10.58 22.50 8.26
CA ALA A 192 11.63 21.89 9.07
C ALA A 192 12.83 22.83 9.32
N SER A 193 13.10 23.74 8.37
CA SER A 193 14.15 24.76 8.49
C SER A 193 13.71 26.04 9.24
N GLY A 194 12.44 26.13 9.66
CA GLY A 194 11.86 27.33 10.28
C GLY A 194 11.49 28.45 9.29
N SER A 195 11.63 28.20 7.98
CA SER A 195 11.28 29.13 6.90
C SER A 195 9.77 29.15 6.64
N ASN A 196 8.99 29.50 7.66
CA ASN A 196 7.53 29.35 7.68
C ASN A 196 6.84 30.18 6.59
N ASP A 197 7.32 31.38 6.28
CA ASP A 197 6.73 32.22 5.21
C ASP A 197 6.83 31.54 3.84
N GLY A 198 8.00 30.96 3.53
CA GLY A 198 8.19 30.23 2.28
C GLY A 198 7.33 28.97 2.20
N ALA A 199 7.18 28.25 3.32
CA ALA A 199 6.32 27.09 3.40
C ALA A 199 4.84 27.43 3.18
N MET A 200 4.37 28.54 3.75
CA MET A 200 3.01 29.03 3.51
C MET A 200 2.78 29.37 2.03
N VAL A 201 3.73 30.07 1.39
CA VAL A 201 3.64 30.37 -0.05
C VAL A 201 3.57 29.08 -0.88
N ALA A 202 4.38 28.07 -0.57
CA ALA A 202 4.33 26.79 -1.27
C ALA A 202 2.98 26.10 -1.10
N ALA A 203 2.48 26.02 0.14
CA ALA A 203 1.18 25.41 0.44
C ALA A 203 0.02 26.17 -0.21
N ASP A 204 0.02 27.51 -0.17
CA ASP A 204 -1.04 28.33 -0.77
C ASP A 204 -1.13 28.12 -2.29
N ARG A 205 -0.01 27.88 -2.97
CA ARG A 205 0.01 27.57 -4.41
C ARG A 205 -0.58 26.20 -4.72
N VAL A 206 -0.42 25.22 -3.84
CA VAL A 206 -1.10 23.92 -3.97
C VAL A 206 -2.59 24.09 -3.68
N LEU A 207 -2.94 24.79 -2.60
CA LEU A 207 -4.34 25.01 -2.19
C LEU A 207 -5.14 25.84 -3.20
N ALA A 208 -4.50 26.74 -3.93
CA ALA A 208 -5.14 27.46 -5.03
C ALA A 208 -5.62 26.53 -6.15
N GLN A 209 -4.95 25.39 -6.34
CA GLN A 209 -5.31 24.37 -7.34
C GLN A 209 -6.19 23.26 -6.73
N ARG A 210 -5.90 22.91 -5.47
CA ARG A 210 -6.51 21.82 -4.73
C ARG A 210 -6.87 22.29 -3.33
N PRO A 211 -8.02 22.96 -3.14
CA PRO A 211 -8.37 23.61 -1.86
C PRO A 211 -8.48 22.67 -0.65
N LYS A 212 -8.56 21.36 -0.89
CA LYS A 212 -8.70 20.31 0.14
C LYS A 212 -7.54 19.32 0.12
N ASP A 213 -6.40 19.71 -0.44
CA ASP A 213 -5.20 18.87 -0.47
C ASP A 213 -4.66 18.66 0.96
N PRO A 214 -4.62 17.43 1.48
CA PRO A 214 -4.21 17.18 2.86
C PRO A 214 -2.75 17.54 3.13
N ASP A 215 -1.83 17.30 2.18
CA ASP A 215 -0.41 17.59 2.32
C ASP A 215 -0.17 19.11 2.42
N ALA A 216 -0.84 19.89 1.57
CA ALA A 216 -0.73 21.33 1.60
C ALA A 216 -1.35 21.95 2.87
N LEU A 217 -2.53 21.47 3.30
CA LEU A 217 -3.14 21.91 4.56
C LEU A 217 -2.27 21.56 5.78
N PHE A 218 -1.60 20.41 5.75
CA PHE A 218 -0.65 19.99 6.76
C PHE A 218 0.54 20.93 6.85
N VAL A 219 1.20 21.21 5.72
CA VAL A 219 2.34 22.15 5.62
C VAL A 219 1.93 23.55 6.09
N LYS A 220 0.78 24.06 5.61
CA LYS A 220 0.28 25.39 5.98
C LYS A 220 0.02 25.50 7.47
N GLY A 221 -0.66 24.51 8.06
CA GLY A 221 -0.93 24.51 9.50
C GLY A 221 0.34 24.46 10.35
N LEU A 222 1.33 23.65 9.96
CA LEU A 222 2.63 23.62 10.65
C LEU A 222 3.38 24.95 10.55
N ALA A 223 3.38 25.58 9.37
CA ALA A 223 4.02 26.87 9.17
C ALA A 223 3.36 27.98 10.00
N LEU A 224 2.02 28.03 10.03
CA LEU A 224 1.25 28.98 10.84
C LEU A 224 1.49 28.78 12.34
N TYR A 225 1.51 27.51 12.78
CA TYR A 225 1.84 27.16 14.16
C TYR A 225 3.27 27.59 14.54
N GLY A 226 4.24 27.38 13.64
CA GLY A 226 5.62 27.84 13.81
C GLY A 226 5.74 29.37 13.90
N LYS A 227 4.86 30.10 13.21
CA LYS A 227 4.75 31.57 13.32
C LYS A 227 3.96 32.06 14.52
N GLN A 228 3.44 31.15 15.36
CA GLN A 228 2.54 31.49 16.47
C GLN A 228 1.21 32.11 16.03
N ASP A 229 0.82 31.94 14.76
CA ASP A 229 -0.53 32.26 14.30
C ASP A 229 -1.46 31.09 14.63
N TRP A 230 -1.83 31.03 15.91
CA TRP A 230 -2.65 29.94 16.44
C TRP A 230 -4.03 29.87 15.79
N ASN A 231 -4.62 31.02 15.46
CA ASN A 231 -5.92 31.07 14.79
C ASN A 231 -5.84 30.50 13.38
N GLY A 232 -4.86 30.95 12.58
CA GLY A 232 -4.65 30.41 11.25
C GLY A 232 -4.34 28.91 11.26
N ALA A 233 -3.53 28.43 12.21
CA ALA A 233 -3.21 27.02 12.37
C ALA A 233 -4.46 26.18 12.68
N VAL A 234 -5.32 26.66 13.61
CA VAL A 234 -6.60 26.02 13.94
C VAL A 234 -7.53 25.95 12.72
N ASP A 235 -7.65 27.03 11.96
CA ASP A 235 -8.53 27.07 10.78
C ASP A 235 -8.03 26.11 9.69
N ALA A 236 -6.72 26.10 9.39
CA ALA A 236 -6.14 25.19 8.42
C ALA A 236 -6.28 23.72 8.85
N TRP A 237 -6.00 23.40 10.12
CA TRP A 237 -6.08 22.04 10.61
C TRP A 237 -7.51 21.54 10.83
N THR A 238 -8.48 22.43 10.99
CA THR A 238 -9.90 22.05 10.99
C THR A 238 -10.29 21.44 9.65
N VAL A 239 -9.88 22.09 8.54
CA VAL A 239 -10.11 21.53 7.20
C VAL A 239 -9.30 20.24 7.00
N TYR A 240 -8.03 20.22 7.41
CA TYR A 240 -7.19 19.04 7.30
C TYR A 240 -7.79 17.82 8.03
N LEU A 241 -8.30 17.98 9.25
CA LEU A 241 -8.86 16.87 10.03
C LEU A 241 -10.23 16.40 9.49
N ASP A 242 -10.94 17.24 8.74
CA ASP A 242 -12.15 16.86 8.00
C ASP A 242 -11.81 15.98 6.79
N VAL A 243 -10.82 16.38 5.98
CA VAL A 243 -10.51 15.74 4.69
C VAL A 243 -9.43 14.66 4.77
N GLY A 244 -8.54 14.76 5.76
CA GLY A 244 -7.30 14.00 5.90
C GLY A 244 -7.31 13.00 7.05
N GLN A 245 -8.48 12.44 7.41
CA GLN A 245 -8.59 11.51 8.54
C GLN A 245 -7.64 10.29 8.46
N TYR A 246 -7.22 9.91 7.24
CA TYR A 246 -6.28 8.80 6.97
C TYR A 246 -4.86 9.27 6.60
N HIS A 247 -4.57 10.57 6.67
CA HIS A 247 -3.27 11.11 6.36
C HIS A 247 -2.25 10.77 7.46
N PHE A 248 -0.99 10.50 7.10
CA PHE A 248 0.03 10.00 8.04
C PHE A 248 0.29 10.97 9.21
N GLY A 249 0.11 12.27 8.99
CA GLY A 249 0.30 13.31 10.00
C GLY A 249 -0.89 13.51 10.94
N ALA A 250 -2.00 12.76 10.80
CA ALA A 250 -3.25 13.05 11.49
C ALA A 250 -3.14 13.04 13.02
N GLU A 251 -2.48 12.02 13.61
CA GLU A 251 -2.29 11.96 15.06
C GLU A 251 -1.45 13.13 15.59
N MET A 252 -0.37 13.47 14.89
CA MET A 252 0.48 14.60 15.24
C MET A 252 -0.31 15.92 15.17
N VAL A 253 -1.08 16.11 14.10
CA VAL A 253 -1.91 17.32 13.93
C VAL A 253 -2.95 17.42 15.03
N ARG A 254 -3.59 16.33 15.47
CA ARG A 254 -4.56 16.41 16.57
C ARG A 254 -3.95 16.97 17.86
N GLY A 255 -2.73 16.55 18.18
CA GLY A 255 -2.00 17.08 19.33
C GLY A 255 -1.70 18.58 19.20
N LEU A 256 -1.13 18.98 18.06
CA LEU A 256 -0.79 20.38 17.80
C LEU A 256 -2.03 21.27 17.68
N TYR A 257 -3.12 20.75 17.13
CA TYR A 257 -4.40 21.42 17.01
C TYR A 257 -5.01 21.74 18.38
N ALA A 258 -5.00 20.78 19.32
CA ALA A 258 -5.51 21.00 20.68
C ALA A 258 -4.70 22.07 21.43
N ASP A 259 -3.36 22.06 21.28
CA ASP A 259 -2.49 23.09 21.83
C ASP A 259 -2.77 24.46 21.19
N ALA A 260 -2.85 24.52 19.85
CA ALA A 260 -3.16 25.75 19.13
C ALA A 260 -4.52 26.34 19.52
N LYS A 261 -5.55 25.50 19.70
CA LYS A 261 -6.87 25.92 20.21
C LYS A 261 -6.77 26.57 21.59
N THR A 262 -6.02 25.94 22.49
CA THR A 262 -5.78 26.46 23.84
C THR A 262 -5.10 27.83 23.79
N LYS A 263 -4.06 27.99 22.96
CA LYS A 263 -3.34 29.27 22.77
C LYS A 263 -4.16 30.33 22.05
N ALA A 264 -5.07 29.93 21.16
CA ALA A 264 -6.00 30.81 20.46
C ALA A 264 -7.19 31.23 21.33
N GLY A 265 -7.45 30.53 22.44
CA GLY A 265 -8.64 30.75 23.29
C GLY A 265 -9.94 30.27 22.65
N ARG A 266 -9.89 29.21 21.82
CA ARG A 266 -11.05 28.62 21.11
C ARG A 266 -11.29 27.16 21.50
#